data_AF-A0A8S9JFD3-F1
#
_entry.id   AF-A0A8S9JFD3-F1
#
_cell.length_a   1.000
_cell.length_b   1.000
_cell.length_c   1.000
_cell.angle_alpha   90.00
_cell.angle_beta   90.00
_cell.angle_gamma   90.00
#
_symmetry.space_group_name_H-M   'P 1'
#
loop_
_entity.id
_entity.type
_entity.pdbx_description
1 polymer ?
#
loop_
_entity_poly.entity_id
_entity_poly.type
_entity_poly.pdbx_seq_one_letter_code
_entity_poly.pdbx_strand_id
1 'polypeptide(L)'
;MAKKKHKPKPQALTSGDVLSVKDTKKNLNASKSEDSSAGNDPVYPPFEFPSISPPSIITEGSQGGPWRKKITEFTGTEDEKDFPLWCLDAVLNNRLPPRENTKLSFFLHPCEGSNVQVVTLGKLSAPRILRVHKVTNYVVEKMVLDSPLDSLATDGASVSGGPQQLFAGNGLLTAGSKPWQKLRPSIEILCNNQVLSPEWSLATVRTFVWKKPEDLILNYRVAVAK
;
A
#
# COMPACT_ATOMS: atom_id res chain seq x y z
N MET A 1 -23.82 -73.39 -3.28
CA MET A 1 -22.99 -73.06 -4.47
C MET A 1 -21.86 -72.14 -4.01
N ALA A 2 -20.61 -72.55 -4.24
CA ALA A 2 -19.40 -71.84 -3.86
C ALA A 2 -18.63 -71.40 -5.12
N LYS A 3 -17.92 -70.26 -5.05
CA LYS A 3 -16.63 -69.94 -5.71
C LYS A 3 -16.32 -68.44 -5.47
N LYS A 4 -15.33 -68.00 -4.68
CA LYS A 4 -13.85 -68.03 -4.72
C LYS A 4 -13.20 -66.91 -5.58
N LYS A 5 -12.34 -66.11 -4.89
CA LYS A 5 -11.06 -65.49 -5.36
C LYS A 5 -11.14 -64.25 -6.29
N HIS A 6 -10.21 -63.28 -6.32
CA HIS A 6 -8.78 -63.25 -5.95
C HIS A 6 -8.28 -61.79 -5.69
N LYS A 7 -7.36 -61.64 -4.73
CA LYS A 7 -6.41 -60.52 -4.55
C LYS A 7 -5.13 -60.79 -5.37
N PRO A 8 -4.34 -59.76 -5.74
CA PRO A 8 -2.89 -59.91 -5.56
C PRO A 8 -2.18 -58.63 -5.04
N LYS A 9 -1.07 -58.87 -4.33
CA LYS A 9 0.06 -57.97 -4.01
C LYS A 9 1.33 -58.87 -4.07
N PRO A 10 2.55 -58.34 -3.85
CA PRO A 10 3.52 -57.76 -4.79
C PRO A 10 4.73 -58.70 -5.06
N GLN A 11 5.59 -58.39 -6.03
CA GLN A 11 6.98 -58.89 -6.06
C GLN A 11 7.96 -57.86 -6.64
N ALA A 12 9.12 -57.77 -5.99
CA ALA A 12 10.30 -56.99 -6.35
C ALA A 12 11.32 -57.87 -7.09
N LEU A 13 12.27 -57.27 -7.84
CA LEU A 13 13.74 -57.43 -7.64
C LEU A 13 14.58 -56.89 -8.83
N THR A 14 15.74 -56.31 -8.45
CA THR A 14 17.07 -56.24 -9.10
C THR A 14 17.27 -55.32 -10.31
N SER A 15 18.05 -54.22 -10.18
CA SER A 15 19.51 -54.10 -10.43
C SER A 15 19.87 -54.36 -11.90
N GLY A 16 20.58 -53.55 -12.69
CA GLY A 16 21.31 -52.28 -12.56
C GLY A 16 22.36 -52.28 -13.69
N ASP A 17 22.50 -51.22 -14.51
CA ASP A 17 23.76 -50.79 -15.15
C ASP A 17 23.61 -49.53 -16.04
N VAL A 18 24.18 -48.43 -15.55
CA VAL A 18 25.13 -47.45 -16.14
C VAL A 18 25.25 -47.22 -17.68
N LEU A 19 25.07 -45.92 -18.05
CA LEU A 19 25.65 -45.07 -19.13
C LEU A 19 25.33 -45.29 -20.62
N SER A 20 24.76 -44.25 -21.28
CA SER A 20 25.53 -43.32 -22.15
C SER A 20 24.65 -42.33 -22.95
N VAL A 21 24.96 -41.05 -22.74
CA VAL A 21 24.81 -39.83 -23.57
C VAL A 21 24.19 -39.96 -24.97
N LYS A 22 23.12 -39.18 -25.23
CA LYS A 22 22.97 -38.45 -26.51
C LYS A 22 22.12 -37.19 -26.37
N ASP A 23 22.76 -36.06 -26.64
CA ASP A 23 22.22 -34.72 -26.77
C ASP A 23 20.98 -34.61 -27.66
N THR A 24 19.98 -33.82 -27.23
CA THR A 24 19.17 -33.03 -28.15
C THR A 24 18.87 -31.67 -27.53
N LYS A 25 19.29 -30.65 -28.25
CA LYS A 25 19.30 -29.23 -27.90
C LYS A 25 17.90 -28.59 -28.03
N LYS A 26 17.73 -27.53 -27.24
CA LYS A 26 16.83 -26.35 -27.39
C LYS A 26 15.35 -26.52 -27.00
N ASN A 27 14.98 -25.92 -25.87
CA ASN A 27 14.12 -24.73 -25.92
C ASN A 27 14.36 -23.85 -24.68
N LEU A 28 15.14 -22.78 -24.85
CA LEU A 28 15.28 -21.70 -23.88
C LEU A 28 14.12 -20.74 -24.11
N ASN A 29 13.06 -20.86 -23.31
CA ASN A 29 12.13 -19.76 -23.11
C ASN A 29 12.39 -19.18 -21.72
N ALA A 30 12.82 -17.93 -21.74
CA ALA A 30 13.14 -17.11 -20.59
C ALA A 30 11.93 -17.01 -19.65
N SER A 31 11.97 -17.73 -18.53
CA SER A 31 11.28 -17.31 -17.33
C SER A 31 12.06 -16.12 -16.76
N LYS A 32 11.57 -14.94 -17.10
CA LYS A 32 11.93 -13.66 -16.51
C LYS A 32 11.97 -13.83 -15.00
N SER A 33 13.16 -13.81 -14.45
CA SER A 33 13.46 -13.71 -13.03
C SER A 33 12.75 -12.46 -12.52
N GLU A 34 11.62 -12.65 -11.83
CA GLU A 34 11.17 -11.66 -10.87
C GLU A 34 12.19 -11.71 -9.74
N ASP A 35 13.09 -10.72 -9.80
CA ASP A 35 14.04 -10.36 -8.78
C ASP A 35 13.28 -10.29 -7.45
N SER A 36 13.32 -11.38 -6.71
CA SER A 36 12.85 -11.45 -5.35
C SER A 36 13.80 -10.57 -4.58
N SER A 37 13.46 -9.29 -4.49
CA SER A 37 14.06 -8.38 -3.53
C SER A 37 13.89 -9.05 -2.18
N ALA A 38 14.93 -9.75 -1.74
CA ALA A 38 15.13 -10.18 -0.38
C ALA A 38 15.39 -8.91 0.42
N GLY A 39 14.35 -8.06 0.51
CA GLY A 39 14.28 -7.06 1.54
C GLY A 39 14.37 -7.83 2.84
N ASN A 40 15.38 -7.53 3.65
CA ASN A 40 15.44 -7.92 5.04
C ASN A 40 14.15 -7.42 5.69
N ASP A 41 13.10 -8.23 5.67
CA ASP A 41 11.86 -7.91 6.34
C ASP A 41 12.22 -7.80 7.83
N PRO A 42 11.89 -6.68 8.48
CA PRO A 42 12.27 -6.47 9.87
C PRO A 42 11.66 -7.61 10.71
N VAL A 43 12.52 -8.36 11.40
CA VAL A 43 12.09 -9.34 12.39
C VAL A 43 11.54 -8.56 13.57
N TYR A 44 10.21 -8.52 13.69
CA TYR A 44 9.54 -7.86 14.81
C TYR A 44 9.76 -8.68 16.08
N PRO A 45 9.89 -8.02 17.25
CA PRO A 45 9.94 -8.74 18.52
C PRO A 45 8.67 -9.62 18.66
N PRO A 46 8.79 -10.86 19.17
CA PRO A 46 7.64 -11.73 19.36
C PRO A 46 6.57 -11.05 20.21
N PHE A 47 5.33 -11.09 19.74
CA PHE A 47 4.18 -10.72 20.55
C PHE A 47 3.72 -11.94 21.35
N GLU A 48 3.61 -11.81 22.67
CA GLU A 48 3.05 -12.86 23.52
C GLU A 48 1.52 -12.79 23.53
N PHE A 49 0.88 -13.88 23.10
CA PHE A 49 -0.56 -13.98 23.15
C PHE A 49 -1.06 -14.21 24.59
N PRO A 50 -2.22 -13.65 24.98
CA PRO A 50 -2.84 -13.96 26.27
C PRO A 50 -3.17 -15.45 26.41
N SER A 51 -2.84 -16.03 27.57
CA SER A 51 -3.13 -17.44 27.89
C SER A 51 -4.64 -17.73 28.06
N ILE A 52 -5.44 -16.71 28.39
CA ILE A 52 -6.91 -16.82 28.52
C ILE A 52 -7.62 -17.02 27.17
N SER A 53 -7.01 -16.59 26.08
CA SER A 53 -7.57 -16.67 24.73
C SER A 53 -6.48 -17.06 23.73
N PRO A 54 -6.02 -18.32 23.77
CA PRO A 54 -4.94 -18.78 22.91
C PRO A 54 -5.33 -18.68 21.43
N PRO A 55 -4.42 -18.20 20.57
CA PRO A 55 -4.69 -18.09 19.14
C PRO A 55 -4.92 -19.46 18.51
N SER A 56 -5.65 -19.46 17.39
CA SER A 56 -5.84 -20.63 16.52
C SER A 56 -5.42 -20.26 15.12
N ILE A 57 -4.78 -21.20 14.42
CA ILE A 57 -4.51 -21.06 12.99
C ILE A 57 -5.68 -21.71 12.25
N ILE A 58 -6.26 -20.99 11.30
CA ILE A 58 -7.35 -21.45 10.44
C ILE A 58 -6.95 -21.10 9.01
N THR A 59 -6.87 -22.10 8.15
CA THR A 59 -6.48 -21.95 6.74
C THR A 59 -7.06 -23.11 5.93
N GLU A 60 -6.83 -23.10 4.62
CA GLU A 60 -6.91 -24.30 3.81
C GLU A 60 -5.64 -25.13 4.00
N GLY A 61 -5.79 -26.44 4.18
CA GLY A 61 -4.70 -27.39 4.25
C GLY A 61 -4.09 -27.65 2.88
N SER A 62 -2.93 -28.31 2.85
CA SER A 62 -2.20 -28.65 1.62
C SER A 62 -3.01 -29.46 0.60
N GLN A 63 -4.08 -30.13 1.04
CA GLN A 63 -5.01 -30.91 0.21
C GLN A 63 -6.29 -30.14 -0.17
N GLY A 64 -6.37 -28.82 0.06
CA GLY A 64 -7.49 -27.97 -0.34
C GLY A 64 -8.75 -28.07 0.55
N GLY A 65 -8.64 -28.65 1.74
CA GLY A 65 -9.72 -28.72 2.74
C GLY A 65 -9.51 -27.75 3.91
N PRO A 66 -10.54 -27.46 4.72
CA PRO A 66 -10.39 -26.62 5.90
C PRO A 66 -9.44 -27.27 6.90
N TRP A 67 -8.46 -26.50 7.38
CA TRP A 67 -7.49 -26.90 8.38
C TRP A 67 -7.52 -25.90 9.54
N ARG A 68 -7.64 -26.42 10.77
CA ARG A 68 -7.69 -25.62 11.98
C ARG A 68 -6.95 -26.32 13.11
N LYS A 69 -6.11 -25.60 13.84
CA LYS A 69 -5.45 -26.09 15.06
C LYS A 69 -5.24 -24.96 16.07
N LYS A 70 -5.51 -25.22 17.34
CA LYS A 70 -5.20 -24.24 18.42
C LYS A 70 -3.72 -24.29 18.75
N ILE A 71 -3.16 -23.17 19.20
CA ILE A 71 -1.73 -23.15 19.58
C ILE A 71 -1.43 -24.08 20.78
N THR A 72 -2.40 -24.27 21.67
CA THR A 72 -2.30 -25.16 22.84
C THR A 72 -2.37 -26.64 22.48
N GLU A 73 -2.73 -26.98 21.24
CA GLU A 73 -2.84 -28.37 20.76
C GLU A 73 -1.55 -28.83 20.06
N PHE A 74 -0.54 -27.96 19.93
CA PHE A 74 0.76 -28.36 19.43
C PHE A 74 1.55 -29.07 20.53
N THR A 75 1.99 -30.29 20.23
CA THR A 75 2.67 -31.17 21.19
C THR A 75 4.15 -31.34 20.89
N GLY A 76 4.61 -30.87 19.72
CA GLY A 76 5.99 -31.00 19.25
C GLY A 76 6.26 -32.32 18.51
N THR A 77 5.24 -33.16 18.29
CA THR A 77 5.34 -34.41 17.53
C THR A 77 4.78 -34.29 16.11
N GLU A 78 4.38 -33.09 15.71
CA GLU A 78 3.81 -32.82 14.40
C GLU A 78 4.88 -32.83 13.30
N ASP A 79 4.55 -33.44 12.16
CA ASP A 79 5.41 -33.48 10.98
C ASP A 79 5.12 -32.28 10.05
N GLU A 80 6.01 -32.02 9.08
CA GLU A 80 5.82 -30.97 8.07
C GLU A 80 4.48 -31.07 7.32
N LYS A 81 3.92 -32.28 7.19
CA LYS A 81 2.63 -32.53 6.52
C LYS A 81 1.42 -32.05 7.32
N ASP A 82 1.59 -31.86 8.62
CA ASP A 82 0.54 -31.39 9.51
C ASP A 82 0.34 -29.87 9.43
N PHE A 83 1.27 -29.16 8.81
CA PHE A 83 1.25 -27.70 8.72
C PHE A 83 0.96 -27.18 7.30
N PRO A 84 0.30 -26.02 7.18
CA PRO A 84 0.31 -25.26 5.95
C PRO A 84 1.74 -24.84 5.61
N LEU A 85 2.14 -25.01 4.34
CA LEU A 85 3.52 -24.74 3.90
C LEU A 85 3.99 -23.32 4.26
N TRP A 86 3.11 -22.33 4.12
CA TRP A 86 3.41 -20.94 4.45
C TRP A 86 3.76 -20.73 5.94
N CYS A 87 3.19 -21.53 6.85
CA CYS A 87 3.52 -21.47 8.27
C CYS A 87 4.94 -21.95 8.52
N LEU A 88 5.33 -23.06 7.88
CA LEU A 88 6.68 -23.62 8.00
C LEU A 88 7.71 -22.66 7.44
N ASP A 89 7.44 -22.07 6.27
CA ASP A 89 8.32 -21.06 5.68
C ASP A 89 8.47 -19.82 6.56
N ALA A 90 7.38 -19.35 7.18
CA ALA A 90 7.43 -18.21 8.07
C ALA A 90 8.24 -18.49 9.35
N VAL A 91 8.06 -19.66 9.97
CA VAL A 91 8.68 -19.98 11.27
C VAL A 91 10.10 -20.52 11.15
N LEU A 92 10.35 -21.43 10.21
CA LEU A 92 11.65 -22.09 10.05
C LEU A 92 12.60 -21.29 9.16
N ASN A 93 12.07 -20.68 8.10
CA ASN A 93 12.87 -19.99 7.09
C ASN A 93 12.85 -18.46 7.23
N ASN A 94 12.09 -17.91 8.20
CA ASN A 94 11.84 -16.47 8.35
C ASN A 94 11.33 -15.83 7.04
N ARG A 95 10.57 -16.58 6.24
CA ARG A 95 10.00 -16.13 4.97
C ARG A 95 8.51 -15.91 5.10
N LEU A 96 8.11 -14.67 5.28
CA LEU A 96 6.70 -14.31 5.32
C LEU A 96 6.08 -14.41 3.91
N PRO A 97 4.82 -14.81 3.79
CA PRO A 97 4.09 -14.74 2.53
C PRO A 97 4.17 -13.33 1.94
N PRO A 98 4.30 -13.19 0.61
CA PRO A 98 4.29 -11.88 -0.03
C PRO A 98 3.05 -11.08 0.38
N ARG A 99 3.25 -9.89 0.95
CA ARG A 99 2.12 -9.04 1.32
C ARG A 99 1.36 -8.64 0.06
N GLU A 100 0.03 -8.74 0.09
CA GLU A 100 -0.82 -8.21 -0.98
C GLU A 100 -0.43 -6.77 -1.31
N ASN A 101 -0.51 -6.41 -2.60
CA ASN A 101 -0.13 -5.09 -3.12
C ASN A 101 -0.63 -3.96 -2.21
N THR A 102 0.27 -3.43 -1.38
CA THR A 102 -0.06 -2.41 -0.40
C THR A 102 -0.31 -1.06 -1.05
N LYS A 103 0.06 -0.92 -2.33
CA LYS A 103 -0.21 0.26 -3.15
C LYS A 103 -1.56 0.16 -3.84
N LEU A 104 -2.24 1.30 -3.90
CA LEU A 104 -3.48 1.55 -4.58
C LEU A 104 -3.24 2.66 -5.58
N SER A 105 -3.66 2.42 -6.81
CA SER A 105 -3.57 3.44 -7.85
C SER A 105 -4.89 4.18 -8.01
N PHE A 106 -4.80 5.48 -8.20
CA PHE A 106 -5.96 6.35 -8.31
C PHE A 106 -5.68 7.57 -9.18
N PHE A 107 -6.74 8.18 -9.69
CA PHE A 107 -6.71 9.46 -10.37
C PHE A 107 -7.28 10.56 -9.46
N LEU A 108 -6.79 11.77 -9.65
CA LEU A 108 -7.19 12.93 -8.86
C LEU A 108 -7.53 14.10 -9.78
N HIS A 109 -8.81 14.40 -9.92
CA HIS A 109 -9.34 15.37 -10.88
C HIS A 109 -10.12 16.49 -10.18
N PRO A 110 -10.13 17.72 -10.71
CA PRO A 110 -11.07 18.73 -10.24
C PRO A 110 -12.51 18.25 -10.53
N CYS A 111 -13.47 18.65 -9.69
CA CYS A 111 -14.89 18.46 -10.01
C CYS A 111 -15.26 19.22 -11.30
N GLU A 112 -16.14 18.64 -12.11
CA GLU A 112 -16.66 19.29 -13.32
C GLU A 112 -17.32 20.64 -12.97
N GLY A 113 -16.97 21.69 -13.71
CA GLY A 113 -17.45 23.06 -13.46
C GLY A 113 -16.75 23.80 -12.32
N SER A 114 -15.79 23.19 -11.62
CA SER A 114 -14.96 23.87 -10.62
C SER A 114 -13.89 24.72 -11.31
N ASN A 115 -13.71 25.98 -10.89
CA ASN A 115 -12.67 26.90 -11.39
C ASN A 115 -11.26 26.58 -10.85
N VAL A 116 -11.03 25.31 -10.52
CA VAL A 116 -9.88 24.87 -9.75
C VAL A 116 -8.87 24.22 -10.69
N GLN A 117 -7.61 24.64 -10.58
CA GLN A 117 -6.53 24.15 -11.44
C GLN A 117 -6.24 22.67 -11.23
N VAL A 118 -5.85 21.99 -12.31
CA VAL A 118 -5.48 20.57 -12.30
C VAL A 118 -4.17 20.37 -11.54
N VAL A 119 -4.24 19.90 -10.29
CA VAL A 119 -3.03 19.68 -9.47
C VAL A 119 -2.19 18.47 -9.89
N THR A 120 -2.70 17.56 -10.73
CA THR A 120 -1.97 16.37 -11.19
C THR A 120 -2.47 15.90 -12.56
N LEU A 121 -1.55 15.68 -13.49
CA LEU A 121 -1.84 15.32 -14.89
C LEU A 121 -1.82 13.79 -15.15
N GLY A 122 -1.71 12.94 -14.12
CA GLY A 122 -1.49 11.51 -14.30
C GLY A 122 -1.97 10.64 -13.14
N LYS A 123 -1.78 9.32 -13.31
CA LYS A 123 -2.14 8.29 -12.33
C LYS A 123 -1.22 8.36 -11.11
N LEU A 124 -1.81 8.48 -9.93
CA LEU A 124 -1.11 8.46 -8.65
C LEU A 124 -1.11 7.05 -8.06
N SER A 125 -0.09 6.75 -7.25
CA SER A 125 0.00 5.50 -6.50
C SER A 125 0.37 5.80 -5.06
N ALA A 126 -0.39 5.26 -4.11
CA ALA A 126 -0.16 5.46 -2.69
C ALA A 126 -0.49 4.21 -1.88
N PRO A 127 -0.01 4.10 -0.63
CA PRO A 127 -0.43 3.02 0.26
C PRO A 127 -1.95 2.99 0.45
N ARG A 128 -2.53 1.80 0.50
CA ARG A 128 -3.95 1.53 0.79
C ARG A 128 -4.41 2.14 2.11
N ILE A 129 -3.51 2.21 3.09
CA ILE A 129 -3.73 2.83 4.40
C ILE A 129 -3.68 4.36 4.38
N LEU A 130 -3.23 4.98 3.27
CA LEU A 130 -3.20 6.43 3.15
C LEU A 130 -4.61 6.98 3.40
N ARG A 131 -4.71 7.95 4.30
CA ARG A 131 -5.99 8.56 4.64
C ARG A 131 -6.35 9.68 3.68
N VAL A 132 -7.64 9.94 3.53
CA VAL A 132 -8.18 11.01 2.69
C VAL A 132 -7.62 12.38 3.10
N HIS A 133 -7.41 12.66 4.39
CA HIS A 133 -6.82 13.94 4.81
C HIS A 133 -5.43 14.21 4.21
N LYS A 134 -4.62 13.17 3.92
CA LYS A 134 -3.34 13.34 3.24
C LYS A 134 -3.53 13.72 1.78
N VAL A 135 -4.56 13.19 1.12
CA VAL A 135 -4.95 13.60 -0.23
C VAL A 135 -5.41 15.05 -0.23
N THR A 136 -6.24 15.45 0.74
CA THR A 136 -6.66 16.85 0.92
C THR A 136 -5.46 17.78 1.07
N ASN A 137 -4.52 17.45 1.96
CA ASN A 137 -3.32 18.26 2.17
C ASN A 137 -2.46 18.34 0.91
N TYR A 138 -2.31 17.24 0.18
CA TYR A 138 -1.59 17.24 -1.10
C TYR A 138 -2.22 18.22 -2.11
N VAL A 139 -3.55 18.23 -2.22
CA VAL A 139 -4.28 19.16 -3.09
C VAL A 139 -4.07 20.61 -2.65
N VAL A 140 -4.20 20.91 -1.36
CA VAL A 140 -3.98 22.26 -0.79
C VAL A 140 -2.56 22.74 -1.05
N GLU A 141 -1.55 21.90 -0.78
CA GLU A 141 -0.14 22.24 -0.99
C GLU A 141 0.15 22.52 -2.46
N LYS A 142 -0.39 21.70 -3.37
CA LYS A 142 -0.23 21.91 -4.82
C LYS A 142 -0.90 23.20 -5.30
N MET A 143 -2.08 23.56 -4.79
CA MET A 143 -2.75 24.81 -5.17
C MET A 143 -2.04 26.07 -4.67
N VAL A 144 -1.48 26.02 -3.45
CA VAL A 144 -0.77 27.17 -2.87
C VAL A 144 0.56 27.40 -3.56
N LEU A 145 1.28 26.32 -3.93
CA LEU A 145 2.55 26.42 -4.62
C LEU A 145 2.43 26.89 -6.07
N ASP A 146 1.29 26.61 -6.71
CA ASP A 146 1.02 26.98 -8.11
C ASP A 146 0.31 28.35 -8.25
N SER A 147 0.19 29.12 -7.16
CA SER A 147 -0.18 30.54 -7.24
C SER A 147 1.08 31.33 -7.60
N PRO A 148 1.23 31.80 -8.86
CA PRO A 148 2.36 32.64 -9.22
C PRO A 148 2.27 33.93 -8.41
N LEU A 149 3.33 34.21 -7.67
CA LEU A 149 3.63 35.54 -7.18
C LEU A 149 3.81 36.43 -8.41
N ASP A 150 2.74 37.03 -8.91
CA ASP A 150 2.82 38.13 -9.86
C ASP A 150 1.87 39.26 -9.46
N SER A 151 2.47 40.28 -8.88
CA SER A 151 1.98 41.65 -8.94
C SER A 151 3.22 42.55 -9.00
N LEU A 152 3.94 42.46 -10.11
CA LEU A 152 4.77 43.55 -10.59
C LEU A 152 3.95 44.43 -11.53
N ALA A 153 3.60 45.64 -11.08
CA ALA A 153 3.28 46.82 -11.90
C ALA A 153 3.22 48.04 -10.94
N THR A 154 4.27 48.87 -10.88
CA THR A 154 4.52 50.09 -11.68
C THR A 154 3.87 51.34 -11.09
N ASP A 155 4.66 52.24 -10.49
CA ASP A 155 4.99 53.55 -11.07
C ASP A 155 5.80 54.42 -10.10
N GLY A 156 6.77 55.17 -10.64
CA GLY A 156 7.44 56.26 -9.94
C GLY A 156 8.92 56.43 -10.28
N ALA A 157 9.18 57.12 -11.39
CA ALA A 157 10.51 57.57 -11.78
C ALA A 157 11.17 58.52 -10.75
N SER A 158 12.49 58.38 -10.60
CA SER A 158 13.52 59.39 -10.30
C SER A 158 13.25 60.52 -9.28
N VAL A 159 14.01 60.55 -8.18
CA VAL A 159 14.96 61.65 -7.87
C VAL A 159 15.97 61.24 -6.78
N SER A 160 17.19 61.74 -6.95
CA SER A 160 18.47 61.62 -6.25
C SER A 160 18.53 61.72 -4.72
N GLY A 161 19.58 61.10 -4.14
CA GLY A 161 20.33 61.63 -2.98
C GLY A 161 20.21 60.85 -1.66
N GLY A 162 21.29 60.19 -1.20
CA GLY A 162 21.40 59.64 0.17
C GLY A 162 21.77 60.70 1.22
N PRO A 163 22.30 60.33 2.42
CA PRO A 163 22.34 59.01 3.06
C PRO A 163 21.97 59.03 4.59
N GLN A 164 21.95 57.84 5.20
CA GLN A 164 22.10 57.54 6.66
C GLN A 164 20.84 57.55 7.57
N GLN A 165 20.44 56.34 7.98
CA GLN A 165 19.51 56.08 9.09
C GLN A 165 20.23 56.09 10.44
N LEU A 166 19.66 56.84 11.37
CA LEU A 166 19.94 56.82 12.81
C LEU A 166 19.17 55.70 13.50
N PHE A 167 19.76 55.19 14.58
CA PHE A 167 19.23 54.20 15.52
C PHE A 167 17.88 54.58 16.14
N ALA A 168 17.01 53.57 16.35
CA ALA A 168 16.19 53.32 17.55
C ALA A 168 15.19 52.21 17.16
N GLY A 169 15.27 50.99 17.70
CA GLY A 169 14.94 50.74 19.10
C GLY A 169 13.42 50.72 19.26
N ASN A 170 12.78 49.58 18.90
CA ASN A 170 11.54 49.06 19.49
C ASN A 170 11.17 47.74 18.81
N GLY A 171 11.81 46.67 19.27
CA GLY A 171 11.46 45.29 18.90
C GLY A 171 10.14 44.88 19.54
N LEU A 172 9.02 45.34 18.96
CA LEU A 172 7.76 44.62 19.06
C LEU A 172 7.75 43.59 17.92
N LEU A 173 8.30 42.42 18.20
CA LEU A 173 8.05 41.24 17.39
C LEU A 173 6.58 40.87 17.59
N THR A 174 5.67 41.56 16.88
CA THR A 174 4.40 40.93 16.52
C THR A 174 4.78 39.66 15.79
N ALA A 175 4.59 38.54 16.49
CA ALA A 175 4.82 37.19 16.02
C ALA A 175 4.38 37.11 14.55
N GLY A 176 5.35 36.84 13.67
CA GLY A 176 5.15 36.70 12.25
C GLY A 176 4.13 35.61 11.97
N SER A 177 2.86 36.01 11.85
CA SER A 177 1.84 35.19 11.23
C SER A 177 2.22 35.07 9.77
N LYS A 178 2.83 33.94 9.41
CA LYS A 178 3.12 33.53 8.03
C LYS A 178 1.89 33.89 7.16
N PRO A 179 2.01 34.75 6.12
CA PRO A 179 0.89 35.18 5.26
C PRO A 179 0.07 34.00 4.70
N TRP A 180 0.72 32.85 4.55
CA TRP A 180 0.17 31.60 4.04
C TRP A 180 -0.86 30.89 4.94
N GLN A 181 -0.97 31.25 6.23
CA GLN A 181 -1.98 30.62 7.10
C GLN A 181 -3.39 31.17 6.89
N LYS A 182 -3.52 32.37 6.31
CA LYS A 182 -4.81 33.05 6.14
C LYS A 182 -5.55 32.71 4.83
N LEU A 183 -4.93 31.94 3.93
CA LEU A 183 -5.43 31.68 2.56
C LEU A 183 -5.54 30.20 2.21
N ARG A 184 -5.55 29.28 3.18
CA ARG A 184 -5.73 27.86 2.85
C ARG A 184 -7.17 27.63 2.39
N PRO A 185 -7.40 27.29 1.11
CA PRO A 185 -8.74 26.92 0.67
C PRO A 185 -9.16 25.66 1.43
N SER A 186 -10.41 25.64 1.90
CA SER A 186 -10.99 24.42 2.42
C SER A 186 -11.23 23.50 1.23
N ILE A 187 -10.66 22.29 1.21
CA ILE A 187 -10.77 21.35 0.09
C ILE A 187 -11.57 20.13 0.54
N GLU A 188 -12.56 19.76 -0.28
CA GLU A 188 -13.29 18.49 -0.15
C GLU A 188 -12.79 17.48 -1.18
N ILE A 189 -12.66 16.22 -0.75
CA ILE A 189 -12.40 15.10 -1.65
C ILE A 189 -13.69 14.29 -1.79
N LEU A 190 -14.01 13.94 -3.02
CA LEU A 190 -15.20 13.21 -3.40
C LEU A 190 -14.84 11.94 -4.18
N CYS A 191 -15.70 10.94 -4.11
CA CYS A 191 -15.68 9.78 -5.00
C CYS A 191 -17.14 9.44 -5.33
N ASN A 192 -17.47 9.24 -6.61
CA ASN A 192 -18.86 9.00 -7.06
C ASN A 192 -19.85 10.05 -6.49
N ASN A 193 -19.47 11.33 -6.52
CA ASN A 193 -20.27 12.46 -6.00
C ASN A 193 -20.55 12.42 -4.48
N GLN A 194 -19.93 11.51 -3.73
CA GLN A 194 -20.00 11.46 -2.27
C GLN A 194 -18.77 12.13 -1.65
N VAL A 195 -18.97 13.07 -0.71
CA VAL A 195 -17.89 13.66 0.09
C VAL A 195 -17.32 12.63 1.04
N LEU A 196 -16.00 12.45 1.00
CA LEU A 196 -15.28 11.44 1.79
C LEU A 196 -14.88 11.99 3.17
N SER A 197 -14.95 11.13 4.19
CA SER A 197 -14.43 11.48 5.52
C SER A 197 -12.90 11.55 5.52
N PRO A 198 -12.29 12.57 6.16
CA PRO A 198 -10.83 12.70 6.27
C PRO A 198 -10.14 11.52 6.95
N GLU A 199 -10.87 10.77 7.79
CA GLU A 199 -10.38 9.60 8.52
C GLU A 199 -10.41 8.31 7.70
N TRP A 200 -11.11 8.28 6.57
CA TRP A 200 -11.15 7.08 5.74
C TRP A 200 -9.83 6.82 5.04
N SER A 201 -9.48 5.54 4.91
CA SER A 201 -8.34 5.10 4.10
C SER A 201 -8.74 4.94 2.63
N LEU A 202 -7.79 5.02 1.71
CA LEU A 202 -8.02 4.74 0.29
C LEU A 202 -8.58 3.32 0.06
N ALA A 203 -8.19 2.35 0.90
CA ALA A 203 -8.76 1.00 0.87
C ALA A 203 -10.27 1.02 1.19
N THR A 204 -10.66 1.73 2.25
CA THR A 204 -12.07 1.90 2.64
C THR A 204 -12.87 2.51 1.50
N VAL A 205 -12.36 3.59 0.90
CA VAL A 205 -13.02 4.26 -0.22
C VAL A 205 -13.17 3.32 -1.41
N ARG A 206 -12.12 2.57 -1.77
CA ARG A 206 -12.17 1.60 -2.87
C ARG A 206 -13.20 0.50 -2.64
N THR A 207 -13.24 -0.08 -1.44
CA THR A 207 -14.12 -1.20 -1.11
C THR A 207 -15.58 -0.78 -0.94
N PHE A 208 -15.84 0.36 -0.31
CA PHE A 208 -17.20 0.74 0.11
C PHE A 208 -17.85 1.82 -0.74
N VAL A 209 -17.08 2.65 -1.44
CA VAL A 209 -17.61 3.76 -2.26
C VAL A 209 -17.43 3.49 -3.76
N TRP A 210 -16.21 3.14 -4.18
CA TRP A 210 -15.90 2.94 -5.61
C TRP A 210 -16.50 1.65 -6.16
N LYS A 211 -16.26 0.51 -5.50
CA LYS A 211 -16.82 -0.82 -5.84
C LYS A 211 -16.57 -1.29 -7.28
N LYS A 212 -15.59 -0.70 -8.00
CA LYS A 212 -15.21 -1.11 -9.35
C LYS A 212 -13.80 -1.73 -9.35
N PRO A 213 -13.52 -2.65 -10.29
CA PRO A 213 -12.20 -3.27 -10.41
C PRO A 213 -11.13 -2.28 -10.93
N GLU A 214 -11.57 -1.24 -11.63
CA GLU A 214 -10.75 -0.17 -12.19
C GLU A 214 -10.03 0.67 -11.12
N ASP A 215 -9.08 1.50 -11.56
CA ASP A 215 -8.41 2.45 -10.68
C ASP A 215 -9.42 3.42 -10.05
N LEU A 216 -9.17 3.77 -8.78
CA LEU A 216 -10.03 4.67 -8.03
C LEU A 216 -10.01 6.07 -8.64
N ILE A 217 -11.16 6.70 -8.85
CA ILE A 217 -11.23 8.10 -9.28
C ILE A 217 -11.68 8.95 -8.09
N LEU A 218 -10.85 9.92 -7.74
CA LEU A 218 -11.14 10.93 -6.73
C LEU A 218 -11.30 12.29 -7.40
N ASN A 219 -12.32 13.02 -6.98
CA ASN A 219 -12.57 14.39 -7.40
C ASN A 219 -12.31 15.34 -6.23
N TYR A 220 -11.81 16.54 -6.50
CA TYR A 220 -11.64 17.57 -5.46
C TYR A 220 -12.29 18.89 -5.88
N ARG A 221 -12.70 19.66 -4.87
CA ARG A 221 -13.26 21.01 -5.04
C ARG A 221 -12.96 21.88 -3.83
N VAL A 222 -13.04 23.19 -4.02
CA VAL A 222 -13.03 24.15 -2.91
C VAL A 222 -14.38 24.11 -2.20
N ALA A 223 -14.36 23.89 -0.89
CA ALA A 223 -15.52 23.97 -0.04
C ALA A 223 -15.93 25.44 0.11
N VAL A 224 -17.21 25.73 -0.11
CA VAL A 224 -17.77 27.03 0.25
C VAL A 224 -17.89 27.04 1.77
N ALA A 225 -17.25 28.01 2.43
CA ALA A 225 -17.42 28.20 3.87
C ALA A 225 -18.92 28.41 4.15
N LYS A 226 -19.49 27.54 5.00
CA LYS A 226 -20.86 27.72 5.51
C LYS A 226 -20.88 28.73 6.63
#